data_AF-A7TSL4-F1
#
_entry.id   AF-A7TSL4-F1
#
_cell.length_a   1.000
_cell.length_b   1.000
_cell.length_c   1.000
_cell.angle_alpha   90.00
_cell.angle_beta   90.00
_cell.angle_gamma   90.00
#
_symmetry.space_group_name_H-M   'P 1'
#
loop_
_entity.id
_entity.type
_entity.pdbx_description
1 polymer ?
#
loop_
_entity_poly.entity_id
_entity_poly.type
_entity_poly.pdbx_seq_one_letter_code
_entity_poly.pdbx_strand_id
1 'polypeptide(L)'
;MHLLTKDIENALKELIPLFKKYISVNVQLLNDYILVLKRASCLKNERIALIKFVKKLRFFSQSLHRTMFFDDLHSRKDDSLLHCVGIIGAYFVKCLETLDLLYFFLTKPLQTEILSKTLNEKLILKDSTVVNLEDTFSYFVKFTQWLLESLGLNDPLYQIEIIHFSVKYAVEEGIDIDDTEDILPFRCNGNPKWRMISIKMLLNGKG
;
A
#
# COMPACT_ATOMS: atom_id res chain seq x y z
N MET A 1 -21.94 -14.23 11.72
CA MET A 1 -22.06 -14.61 10.30
C MET A 1 -22.22 -13.33 9.49
N HIS A 2 -21.15 -12.82 8.89
CA HIS A 2 -21.20 -11.61 8.07
C HIS A 2 -21.65 -11.98 6.65
N LEU A 3 -22.94 -11.81 6.36
CA LEU A 3 -23.49 -12.03 5.02
C LEU A 3 -23.03 -10.92 4.07
N LEU A 4 -22.61 -11.29 2.86
CA LEU A 4 -22.30 -10.33 1.80
C LEU A 4 -23.59 -9.60 1.40
N THR A 5 -23.68 -8.32 1.73
CA THR A 5 -24.74 -7.45 1.21
C THR A 5 -24.31 -6.84 -0.13
N LYS A 6 -25.28 -6.41 -0.94
CA LYS A 6 -24.98 -5.70 -2.21
C LYS A 6 -24.14 -4.44 -1.98
N ASP A 7 -24.32 -3.76 -0.85
CA ASP A 7 -23.56 -2.56 -0.51
C ASP A 7 -22.09 -2.89 -0.23
N ILE A 8 -21.82 -3.97 0.52
CA ILE A 8 -20.45 -4.45 0.76
C ILE A 8 -19.81 -4.92 -0.54
N GLU A 9 -20.56 -5.64 -1.37
CA GLU A 9 -20.10 -6.06 -2.69
C GLU A 9 -19.72 -4.85 -3.55
N ASN A 10 -20.55 -3.82 -3.60
CA ASN A 10 -20.27 -2.58 -4.33
C ASN A 10 -19.05 -1.84 -3.78
N ALA A 11 -18.89 -1.75 -2.45
CA ALA A 11 -17.71 -1.15 -1.84
C ALA A 11 -16.42 -1.91 -2.20
N LEU A 12 -16.43 -3.24 -2.16
CA LEU A 12 -15.29 -4.06 -2.58
C LEU A 12 -14.99 -3.91 -4.09
N LYS A 13 -16.04 -3.73 -4.90
CA LYS A 13 -15.93 -3.48 -6.34
C LYS A 13 -15.31 -2.12 -6.67
N GLU A 14 -15.45 -1.13 -5.80
CA GLU A 14 -14.80 0.19 -5.91
C GLU A 14 -13.36 0.19 -5.37
N LEU A 15 -13.11 -0.62 -4.33
CA LEU A 15 -11.81 -0.72 -3.70
C LEU A 15 -10.70 -1.25 -4.64
N ILE A 16 -11.01 -2.28 -5.42
CA ILE A 16 -10.06 -2.88 -6.37
C ILE A 16 -9.54 -1.84 -7.38
N PRO A 17 -10.40 -1.08 -8.09
CA PRO A 17 -9.97 0.04 -8.93
C PRO A 17 -9.13 1.10 -8.21
N LEU A 18 -9.45 1.44 -6.97
CA LEU A 18 -8.70 2.43 -6.19
C LEU A 18 -7.26 1.94 -5.94
N PHE A 19 -7.09 0.71 -5.46
CA PHE A 19 -5.78 0.13 -5.23
C PHE A 19 -4.99 -0.04 -6.53
N LYS A 20 -5.67 -0.43 -7.61
CA LYS A 20 -5.07 -0.50 -8.96
C LYS A 20 -4.56 0.87 -9.42
N LYS A 21 -5.34 1.93 -9.19
CA LYS A 21 -4.95 3.31 -9.51
C LYS A 21 -3.68 3.70 -8.75
N TYR A 22 -3.60 3.37 -7.45
CA TYR A 22 -2.40 3.61 -6.65
C TYR A 22 -1.15 2.93 -7.22
N ILE A 23 -1.23 1.66 -7.60
CA ILE A 23 -0.13 0.95 -8.27
C ILE A 23 0.22 1.62 -9.61
N SER A 24 -0.78 1.99 -10.40
CA SER A 24 -0.56 2.60 -11.72
C SER A 24 0.09 3.98 -11.63
N VAL A 25 -0.24 4.79 -10.63
CA VAL A 25 0.42 6.08 -10.37
C VAL A 25 1.89 5.87 -10.03
N ASN A 26 2.21 4.88 -9.18
CA ASN A 26 3.60 4.50 -8.90
C ASN A 26 4.36 4.05 -10.15
N VAL A 27 3.72 3.25 -11.00
CA VAL A 27 4.31 2.85 -12.29
C VAL A 27 4.63 4.06 -13.16
N GLN A 28 3.73 5.05 -13.22
CA GLN A 28 3.92 6.26 -14.03
C GLN A 28 5.09 7.09 -13.48
N LEU A 29 5.08 7.39 -12.18
CA LEU A 29 6.15 8.11 -11.50
C LEU A 29 7.52 7.48 -11.79
N LEU A 30 7.63 6.15 -11.65
CA LEU A 30 8.87 5.44 -11.89
C LEU A 30 9.30 5.46 -13.36
N ASN A 31 8.37 5.35 -14.31
CA ASN A 31 8.71 5.46 -15.74
C ASN A 31 9.33 6.84 -16.03
N ASP A 32 8.72 7.90 -15.51
CA ASP A 32 9.19 9.27 -15.69
C ASP A 32 10.58 9.44 -15.04
N TYR A 33 10.77 8.89 -13.85
CA TYR A 33 12.06 8.94 -13.16
C TYR A 33 13.15 8.13 -13.87
N ILE A 34 12.82 6.94 -14.41
CA ILE A 34 13.72 6.12 -15.23
C ILE A 34 14.20 6.89 -16.46
N LEU A 35 13.34 7.71 -17.08
CA LEU A 35 13.72 8.56 -18.22
C LEU A 35 14.71 9.65 -17.81
N VAL A 36 14.55 10.23 -16.62
CA VAL A 36 15.51 11.20 -16.06
C VAL A 36 16.85 10.52 -15.82
N LEU A 37 16.87 9.36 -15.16
CA LEU A 37 18.10 8.60 -14.88
C LEU A 37 18.79 8.06 -16.13
N LYS A 38 18.10 7.99 -17.28
CA LYS A 38 18.73 7.61 -18.57
C LYS A 38 19.89 8.54 -18.96
N ARG A 39 19.83 9.81 -18.53
CA ARG A 39 20.85 10.83 -18.84
C ARG A 39 22.16 10.63 -18.08
N ALA A 40 22.14 9.87 -16.98
CA ALA A 40 23.31 9.56 -16.18
C ALA A 40 23.78 8.12 -16.45
N SER A 41 24.83 7.97 -17.25
CA SER A 41 25.36 6.65 -17.66
C SER A 41 25.89 5.82 -16.49
N CYS A 42 26.40 6.47 -15.45
CA CYS A 42 26.88 5.83 -14.22
C CYS A 42 25.76 5.18 -13.39
N LEU A 43 24.49 5.52 -13.63
CA LEU A 43 23.31 4.98 -12.92
C LEU A 43 22.59 3.86 -13.70
N LYS A 44 23.30 3.19 -14.61
CA LYS A 44 22.67 2.17 -15.49
C LYS A 44 22.09 0.99 -14.72
N ASN A 45 22.73 0.57 -13.62
CA ASN A 45 22.36 -0.62 -12.87
C ASN A 45 21.14 -0.35 -11.98
N GLU A 46 21.15 0.81 -11.33
CA GLU A 46 20.06 1.36 -10.52
C GLU A 46 18.80 1.54 -11.38
N ARG A 47 18.97 2.06 -12.60
CA ARG A 47 17.88 2.14 -13.58
C ARG A 47 17.31 0.76 -13.93
N ILE A 48 18.15 -0.26 -14.09
CA ILE A 48 17.69 -1.63 -14.35
C ILE A 48 16.91 -2.18 -13.14
N ALA A 49 17.35 -1.89 -11.92
CA ALA A 49 16.63 -2.26 -10.70
C ALA A 49 15.23 -1.62 -10.65
N LEU A 50 15.12 -0.31 -10.91
CA LEU A 50 13.81 0.36 -11.00
C LEU A 50 12.91 -0.24 -12.10
N ILE A 51 13.46 -0.58 -13.26
CA ILE A 51 12.71 -1.25 -14.33
C ILE A 51 12.14 -2.60 -13.83
N LYS A 52 12.87 -3.33 -12.99
CA LYS A 52 12.38 -4.59 -12.41
C LYS A 52 11.19 -4.36 -11.48
N PHE A 53 11.24 -3.34 -10.63
CA PHE A 53 10.11 -2.93 -9.79
C PHE A 53 8.91 -2.51 -10.63
N VAL A 54 9.11 -1.66 -11.64
CA VAL A 54 8.03 -1.25 -12.57
C VAL A 54 7.35 -2.46 -13.20
N LYS A 55 8.11 -3.44 -13.69
CA LYS A 55 7.55 -4.67 -14.27
C LYS A 55 6.71 -5.45 -13.26
N LYS A 56 7.16 -5.54 -12.00
CA LYS A 56 6.42 -6.22 -10.93
C LYS A 56 5.12 -5.48 -10.58
N LEU A 57 5.16 -4.16 -10.45
CA LEU A 57 3.98 -3.34 -10.19
C LEU A 57 2.97 -3.40 -11.34
N ARG A 58 3.43 -3.38 -12.61
CA ARG A 58 2.55 -3.59 -13.77
C ARG A 58 1.87 -4.95 -13.72
N PHE A 59 2.62 -6.00 -13.39
CA PHE A 59 2.05 -7.34 -13.19
C PHE A 59 0.98 -7.33 -12.10
N PHE A 60 1.23 -6.69 -10.96
CA PHE A 60 0.21 -6.58 -9.90
C PHE A 60 -1.05 -5.85 -10.35
N SER A 61 -0.90 -4.68 -10.97
CA SER A 61 -2.02 -3.89 -11.50
C SER A 61 -2.84 -4.67 -12.55
N GLN A 62 -2.18 -5.44 -13.40
CA GLN A 62 -2.84 -6.28 -14.39
C GLN A 62 -3.56 -7.45 -13.72
N SER A 63 -2.91 -8.22 -12.86
CA SER A 63 -3.49 -9.38 -12.18
C SER A 63 -4.63 -9.04 -11.22
N LEU A 64 -4.77 -7.78 -10.79
CA LEU A 64 -5.91 -7.30 -10.02
C LEU A 64 -7.18 -7.21 -10.91
N HIS A 65 -7.76 -8.35 -11.26
CA HIS A 65 -8.99 -8.44 -12.04
C HIS A 65 -10.20 -8.66 -11.15
N ARG A 66 -11.17 -7.75 -11.25
CA ARG A 66 -12.43 -7.78 -10.49
C ARG A 66 -13.15 -9.12 -10.63
N THR A 67 -13.28 -9.66 -11.84
CA THR A 67 -14.05 -10.89 -12.11
C THR A 67 -13.54 -12.12 -11.34
N MET A 68 -12.22 -12.33 -11.27
CA MET A 68 -11.65 -13.49 -10.56
C MET A 68 -12.04 -13.56 -9.08
N PHE A 69 -12.19 -12.43 -8.39
CA PHE A 69 -12.50 -12.42 -6.94
C PHE A 69 -13.98 -12.61 -6.62
N PHE A 70 -14.87 -12.26 -7.57
CA PHE A 70 -16.33 -12.35 -7.38
C PHE A 70 -16.94 -13.58 -8.06
N ASP A 71 -16.28 -14.16 -9.07
CA ASP A 71 -16.77 -15.39 -9.73
C ASP A 71 -16.68 -16.61 -8.81
N ASP A 72 -15.64 -16.70 -7.96
CA ASP A 72 -15.53 -17.74 -6.91
C ASP A 72 -16.62 -17.61 -5.82
N LEU A 73 -17.17 -16.41 -5.67
CA LEU A 73 -18.07 -15.99 -4.59
C LEU A 73 -19.48 -16.54 -4.75
N HIS A 74 -19.94 -16.72 -5.99
CA HIS A 74 -21.26 -17.30 -6.29
C HIS A 74 -21.31 -18.83 -6.10
N SER A 75 -20.17 -19.49 -5.89
CA SER A 75 -20.09 -20.95 -5.76
C SER A 75 -20.20 -21.48 -4.32
N ARG A 76 -19.98 -20.65 -3.29
CA ARG A 76 -19.94 -21.06 -1.88
C ARG A 76 -20.93 -20.27 -1.02
N LYS A 77 -21.88 -20.97 -0.38
CA LYS A 77 -23.07 -20.37 0.25
C LYS A 77 -22.89 -19.78 1.66
N ASP A 78 -21.85 -20.12 2.43
CA ASP A 78 -21.84 -19.81 3.88
C ASP A 78 -20.67 -18.98 4.44
N ASP A 79 -19.64 -18.61 3.64
CA ASP A 79 -18.49 -17.82 4.15
C ASP A 79 -17.94 -16.78 3.15
N SER A 80 -18.82 -16.27 2.30
CA SER A 80 -18.43 -15.58 1.06
C SER A 80 -17.71 -14.24 1.27
N LEU A 81 -18.06 -13.48 2.31
CA LEU A 81 -17.41 -12.19 2.58
C LEU A 81 -16.01 -12.35 3.14
N LEU A 82 -15.86 -13.18 4.18
CA LEU A 82 -14.59 -13.40 4.87
C LEU A 82 -13.54 -13.95 3.91
N HIS A 83 -13.95 -14.92 3.07
CA HIS A 83 -13.10 -15.50 2.06
C HIS A 83 -12.63 -14.46 1.03
N CYS A 84 -13.53 -13.66 0.49
CA CYS A 84 -13.18 -12.67 -0.54
C CYS A 84 -12.35 -11.52 0.00
N VAL A 85 -12.67 -11.02 1.19
CA VAL A 85 -11.83 -10.02 1.84
C VAL A 85 -10.48 -10.59 2.23
N GLY A 86 -10.42 -11.85 2.67
CA GLY A 86 -9.15 -12.54 2.93
C GLY A 86 -8.25 -12.60 1.69
N ILE A 87 -8.81 -12.99 0.53
CA ILE A 87 -8.04 -13.03 -0.73
C ILE A 87 -7.59 -11.63 -1.16
N ILE A 88 -8.48 -10.65 -1.12
CA ILE A 88 -8.18 -9.26 -1.51
C ILE A 88 -7.11 -8.68 -0.58
N GLY A 89 -7.29 -8.82 0.73
CA GLY A 89 -6.37 -8.36 1.76
C GLY A 89 -4.99 -9.00 1.62
N ALA A 90 -4.92 -10.32 1.43
CA ALA A 90 -3.66 -11.02 1.18
C ALA A 90 -2.92 -10.46 -0.05
N TYR A 91 -3.67 -10.15 -1.11
CA TYR A 91 -3.10 -9.57 -2.31
C TYR A 91 -2.58 -8.15 -2.07
N PHE A 92 -3.31 -7.34 -1.29
CA PHE A 92 -2.91 -5.98 -0.93
C PHE A 92 -1.66 -6.00 -0.06
N VAL A 93 -1.60 -6.84 0.97
CA VAL A 93 -0.40 -7.04 1.81
C VAL A 93 0.81 -7.32 0.93
N LYS A 94 0.73 -8.32 0.05
CA LYS A 94 1.83 -8.64 -0.90
C LYS A 94 2.27 -7.44 -1.75
N CYS A 95 1.33 -6.61 -2.21
CA CYS A 95 1.66 -5.41 -2.98
C CYS A 95 2.33 -4.34 -2.12
N LEU A 96 1.84 -4.14 -0.90
CA LEU A 96 2.35 -3.15 0.04
C LEU A 96 3.76 -3.50 0.51
N GLU A 97 4.03 -4.75 0.85
CA GLU A 97 5.38 -5.22 1.19
C GLU A 97 6.37 -5.01 0.03
N THR A 98 5.91 -5.22 -1.21
CA THR A 98 6.76 -4.93 -2.38
C THR A 98 6.99 -3.43 -2.58
N LEU A 99 5.99 -2.60 -2.28
CA LEU A 99 6.08 -1.15 -2.36
C LEU A 99 6.98 -0.59 -1.26
N ASP A 100 6.97 -1.18 -0.05
CA ASP A 100 7.84 -0.79 1.05
C ASP A 100 9.32 -0.96 0.66
N LEU A 101 9.68 -2.15 0.16
CA LEU A 101 11.03 -2.42 -0.36
C LEU A 101 11.44 -1.44 -1.48
N LEU A 102 10.50 -1.10 -2.37
CA LEU A 102 10.74 -0.10 -3.41
C LEU A 102 10.95 1.29 -2.81
N TYR A 103 10.11 1.70 -1.86
CA TYR A 103 10.16 3.05 -1.28
C TYR A 103 11.41 3.23 -0.46
N PHE A 104 11.82 2.23 0.31
CA PHE A 104 13.13 2.21 0.94
C PHE A 104 14.25 2.41 -0.10
N PHE A 105 14.31 1.55 -1.13
CA PHE A 105 15.33 1.65 -2.19
C PHE A 105 15.34 3.01 -2.90
N LEU A 106 14.15 3.52 -3.24
CA LEU A 106 13.97 4.73 -4.02
C LEU A 106 14.33 5.97 -3.22
N THR A 107 13.95 6.05 -1.94
CA THR A 107 14.03 7.29 -1.14
C THR A 107 15.30 7.39 -0.31
N LYS A 108 15.98 6.27 0.02
CA LYS A 108 17.25 6.31 0.77
C LYS A 108 18.45 5.85 -0.06
N PRO A 109 18.69 4.55 -0.36
CA PRO A 109 19.93 4.13 -1.01
C PRO A 109 20.15 4.74 -2.38
N LEU A 110 19.10 4.81 -3.21
CA LEU A 110 19.23 5.39 -4.56
C LEU A 110 19.55 6.88 -4.52
N GLN A 111 18.98 7.64 -3.58
CA GLN A 111 19.26 9.07 -3.46
C GLN A 111 20.72 9.31 -3.08
N THR A 112 21.24 8.57 -2.10
CA THR A 112 22.66 8.61 -1.72
C THR A 112 23.57 8.21 -2.89
N GLU A 113 23.19 7.16 -3.63
CA GLU A 113 23.99 6.67 -4.76
C GLU A 113 24.01 7.68 -5.93
N ILE A 114 22.90 8.37 -6.19
CA ILE A 114 22.82 9.45 -7.17
C ILE A 114 23.80 10.56 -6.78
N LEU A 115 23.76 11.04 -5.54
CA LEU A 115 24.66 12.09 -5.07
C LEU A 115 26.12 11.65 -5.18
N SER A 116 26.44 10.45 -4.74
CA SER A 116 27.80 9.88 -4.80
C SER A 116 28.35 9.79 -6.23
N LYS A 117 27.56 9.26 -7.17
CA LYS A 117 28.01 9.00 -8.55
C LYS A 117 27.93 10.21 -9.49
N THR A 118 27.09 11.19 -9.17
CA THR A 118 26.79 12.29 -10.10
C THR A 118 27.09 13.67 -9.54
N LEU A 119 27.22 13.81 -8.22
CA LEU A 119 27.31 15.10 -7.51
C LEU A 119 26.20 16.08 -7.95
N ASN A 120 25.03 15.53 -8.30
CA ASN A 120 23.94 16.29 -8.92
C ASN A 120 22.62 16.14 -8.16
N GLU A 121 22.31 17.17 -7.37
CA GLU A 121 21.07 17.28 -6.61
C GLU A 121 19.82 17.50 -7.48
N LYS A 122 19.96 17.73 -8.79
CA LYS A 122 18.78 17.85 -9.67
C LYS A 122 18.14 16.51 -10.02
N LEU A 123 18.87 15.42 -9.79
CA LEU A 123 18.39 14.06 -10.07
C LEU A 123 17.76 13.39 -8.85
N ILE A 124 17.93 13.97 -7.65
CA ILE A 124 17.31 13.44 -6.43
C ILE A 124 15.83 13.81 -6.36
N LEU A 125 15.07 13.00 -5.65
CA LEU A 125 13.69 13.31 -5.29
C LEU A 125 13.68 14.48 -4.31
N LYS A 126 12.69 15.36 -4.45
CA LYS A 126 12.43 16.41 -3.45
C LYS A 126 11.88 15.79 -2.18
N ASP A 127 12.22 16.35 -1.03
CA ASP A 127 11.69 15.90 0.26
C ASP A 127 10.16 15.90 0.30
N SER A 128 9.51 16.91 -0.28
CA SER A 128 8.05 16.95 -0.41
C SER A 128 7.47 15.75 -1.16
N THR A 129 8.20 15.21 -2.13
CA THR A 129 7.78 14.02 -2.87
C THR A 129 7.95 12.76 -2.02
N VAL A 130 9.03 12.68 -1.24
CA VAL A 130 9.27 11.57 -0.31
C VAL A 130 8.16 11.52 0.74
N VAL A 131 7.86 12.65 1.38
CA VAL A 131 6.78 12.75 2.38
C VAL A 131 5.44 12.32 1.77
N ASN A 132 5.07 12.82 0.59
CA ASN A 132 3.81 12.44 -0.04
C ASN A 132 3.72 10.94 -0.38
N LEU A 133 4.84 10.30 -0.73
CA LEU A 133 4.90 8.86 -0.98
C LEU A 133 4.70 8.08 0.32
N GLU A 134 5.42 8.43 1.37
CA GLU A 134 5.36 7.80 2.69
C GLU A 134 3.97 7.96 3.33
N ASP A 135 3.38 9.15 3.26
CA ASP A 135 2.03 9.43 3.75
C ASP A 135 1.00 8.56 3.03
N THR A 136 1.01 8.58 1.69
CA THR A 136 0.06 7.82 0.88
C THR A 136 0.19 6.32 1.17
N PHE A 137 1.41 5.81 1.26
CA PHE A 137 1.66 4.42 1.60
C PHE A 137 1.10 4.06 2.97
N SER A 138 1.35 4.90 3.98
CA SER A 138 0.86 4.69 5.35
C SER A 138 -0.67 4.60 5.40
N TYR A 139 -1.38 5.42 4.61
CA TYR A 139 -2.83 5.29 4.49
C TYR A 139 -3.29 3.97 3.84
N PHE A 140 -2.61 3.49 2.80
CA PHE A 140 -2.95 2.20 2.17
C PHE A 140 -2.63 1.00 3.08
N VAL A 141 -1.51 1.07 3.82
CA VAL A 141 -1.16 0.11 4.88
C VAL A 141 -2.26 0.09 5.92
N LYS A 142 -2.65 1.26 6.42
CA LYS A 142 -3.67 1.38 7.46
C LYS A 142 -5.05 0.91 7.02
N PHE A 143 -5.43 1.27 5.80
CA PHE A 143 -6.67 0.80 5.20
C PHE A 143 -6.69 -0.73 5.09
N THR A 144 -5.57 -1.34 4.66
CA THR A 144 -5.47 -2.80 4.53
C THR A 144 -5.53 -3.49 5.89
N GLN A 145 -4.86 -2.93 6.91
CA GLN A 145 -4.99 -3.38 8.30
C GLN A 145 -6.44 -3.32 8.78
N TRP A 146 -7.12 -2.18 8.58
CA TRP A 146 -8.52 -2.01 8.96
C TRP A 146 -9.44 -3.03 8.26
N LEU A 147 -9.25 -3.25 6.96
CA LEU A 147 -10.03 -4.19 6.16
C LEU A 147 -9.96 -5.61 6.74
N LEU A 148 -8.78 -6.05 7.15
CA LEU A 148 -8.54 -7.38 7.71
C LEU A 148 -9.01 -7.48 9.16
N GLU A 149 -8.56 -6.57 10.02
CA GLU A 149 -8.86 -6.61 11.47
C GLU A 149 -10.36 -6.44 11.75
N SER A 150 -11.08 -5.63 10.96
CA SER A 150 -12.52 -5.37 11.14
C SER A 150 -13.40 -6.59 10.91
N LEU A 151 -12.91 -7.59 10.18
CA LEU A 151 -13.58 -8.88 9.96
C LEU A 151 -13.00 -9.99 10.84
N GLY A 152 -12.08 -9.66 11.76
CA GLY A 152 -11.41 -10.65 12.61
C GLY A 152 -10.35 -11.48 11.90
N LEU A 153 -9.90 -11.08 10.71
CA LEU A 153 -8.81 -11.74 9.98
C LEU A 153 -7.45 -11.35 10.56
N ASN A 154 -7.13 -11.90 11.73
CA ASN A 154 -5.92 -11.58 12.50
C ASN A 154 -4.78 -12.61 12.29
N ASP A 155 -4.76 -13.31 11.15
CA ASP A 155 -3.73 -14.30 10.83
C ASP A 155 -2.35 -13.63 10.74
N PRO A 156 -1.29 -14.18 11.37
CA PRO A 156 0.08 -13.71 11.20
C PRO A 156 0.52 -13.54 9.74
N LEU A 157 -0.01 -14.34 8.81
CA LEU A 157 0.27 -14.26 7.38
C LEU A 157 -0.30 -12.99 6.70
N TYR A 158 -1.22 -12.30 7.37
CA TYR A 158 -1.77 -11.01 6.92
C TYR A 158 -1.14 -9.80 7.61
N GLN A 159 -0.18 -10.02 8.52
CA GLN A 159 0.53 -8.92 9.17
C GLN A 159 1.41 -8.19 8.16
N ILE A 160 1.38 -6.86 8.23
CA ILE A 160 2.25 -5.99 7.46
C ILE A 160 3.45 -5.65 8.35
N GLU A 161 4.67 -5.82 7.82
CA GLU A 161 5.93 -5.67 8.55
C GLU A 161 6.01 -4.33 9.28
N ILE A 162 5.76 -3.23 8.57
CA ILE A 162 5.85 -1.88 9.14
C ILE A 162 4.90 -1.68 10.33
N ILE A 163 3.70 -2.27 10.33
CA ILE A 163 2.76 -2.18 11.46
C ILE A 163 3.30 -2.94 12.66
N HIS A 164 3.82 -4.15 12.43
CA HIS A 164 4.37 -4.98 13.50
C HIS A 164 5.53 -4.28 14.19
N PHE A 165 6.43 -3.67 13.42
CA PHE A 165 7.54 -2.88 13.97
C PHE A 165 7.07 -1.63 14.69
N SER A 166 6.14 -0.84 14.12
CA SER A 166 5.62 0.37 14.77
C SER A 166 4.96 0.06 16.12
N VAL A 167 4.17 -1.01 16.21
CA VAL A 167 3.55 -1.42 17.48
C VAL A 167 4.61 -1.85 18.49
N LYS A 168 5.59 -2.65 18.08
CA LYS A 168 6.66 -3.11 18.96
C LYS A 168 7.48 -1.93 19.49
N TYR A 169 7.85 -1.00 18.62
CA TYR A 169 8.59 0.21 18.98
C TYR A 169 7.80 1.08 19.96
N ALA A 170 6.51 1.32 19.72
CA ALA A 170 5.68 2.09 20.63
C ALA A 170 5.60 1.48 22.05
N VAL A 171 5.52 0.15 22.13
CA VAL A 171 5.53 -0.57 23.42
C VAL A 171 6.89 -0.46 24.12
N GLU A 172 7.99 -0.60 23.39
CA GLU A 172 9.35 -0.52 23.95
C GLU A 172 9.67 0.90 24.47
N GLU A 173 9.22 1.93 23.77
CA GLU A 173 9.45 3.33 24.14
C GLU A 173 8.38 3.90 25.10
N GLY A 174 7.37 3.10 25.47
CA GLY A 174 6.28 3.55 26.34
C GLY A 174 5.43 4.68 25.74
N ILE A 175 5.37 4.76 24.41
CA ILE A 175 4.57 5.77 23.70
C ILE A 175 3.09 5.46 23.91
N ASP A 176 2.33 6.48 24.34
CA ASP A 176 0.88 6.37 24.39
C ASP A 176 0.32 6.29 22.98
N ILE A 177 -0.13 5.09 22.61
CA ILE A 177 -0.68 4.81 21.29
C ILE A 177 -1.97 5.62 21.09
N ASP A 178 -2.68 6.04 22.13
CA ASP A 178 -3.92 6.81 21.98
C ASP A 178 -3.70 8.32 21.72
N ASP A 179 -2.48 8.83 21.92
CA ASP A 179 -2.09 10.25 21.80
C ASP A 179 -0.99 10.52 20.75
N THR A 180 -0.63 9.53 19.93
CA THR A 180 0.37 9.69 18.86
C THR A 180 -0.23 10.24 17.56
N GLU A 181 0.55 11.07 16.84
CA GLU A 181 0.22 11.53 15.49
C GLU A 181 0.47 10.44 14.42
N ASP A 182 1.26 9.41 14.74
CA ASP A 182 1.58 8.32 13.81
C ASP A 182 0.42 7.33 13.67
N ILE A 183 -0.11 7.18 12.45
CA ILE A 183 -1.25 6.33 12.15
C ILE A 183 -0.96 4.83 12.21
N LEU A 184 0.31 4.41 12.12
CA LEU A 184 0.71 3.00 12.01
C LEU A 184 0.53 2.17 13.30
N PRO A 185 0.94 2.60 14.50
CA PRO A 185 0.86 1.79 15.73
C PRO A 185 -0.57 1.53 16.23
N PHE A 186 -1.58 2.26 15.75
CA PHE A 186 -2.97 2.08 16.20
C PHE A 186 -3.53 0.69 15.82
N ARG A 187 -4.24 0.02 16.72
CA ARG A 187 -5.10 -1.14 16.33
C ARG A 187 -6.44 -0.64 15.80
N CYS A 188 -6.98 -1.26 14.77
CA CYS A 188 -8.25 -0.84 14.16
C CYS A 188 -9.47 -1.38 14.93
N ASN A 189 -9.29 -2.45 15.71
CA ASN A 189 -10.32 -3.00 16.58
C ASN A 189 -10.46 -2.16 17.86
N GLY A 190 -11.43 -1.24 17.87
CA GLY A 190 -11.85 -0.48 19.06
C GLY A 190 -11.86 1.05 18.92
N ASN A 191 -11.29 1.63 17.85
CA ASN A 191 -11.16 3.08 17.73
C ASN A 191 -12.15 3.71 16.72
N PRO A 192 -13.12 4.53 17.16
CA PRO A 192 -14.12 5.16 16.29
C PRO A 192 -13.56 6.24 15.34
N LYS A 193 -12.35 6.76 15.56
CA LYS A 193 -11.72 7.77 14.67
C LYS A 193 -11.51 7.23 13.24
N TRP A 194 -11.24 5.94 13.08
CA TRP A 194 -11.00 5.33 11.77
C TRP A 194 -12.29 5.10 10.95
N ARG A 195 -13.45 4.90 11.59
CA ARG A 195 -14.74 4.84 10.87
C ARG A 195 -14.98 6.11 10.03
N MET A 196 -14.54 7.28 10.49
CA MET A 196 -14.68 8.54 9.75
C MET A 196 -13.69 8.71 8.60
N ILE A 197 -12.45 8.24 8.74
CA ILE A 197 -11.42 8.34 7.68
C ILE A 197 -11.75 7.38 6.52
N SER A 198 -12.22 6.16 6.82
CA SER A 198 -12.70 5.21 5.80
C SER A 198 -13.85 5.77 4.98
N ILE A 199 -14.78 6.49 5.63
CA ILE A 199 -15.91 7.15 4.96
C ILE A 199 -15.44 8.36 4.14
N LYS A 200 -14.52 9.20 4.66
CA LYS A 200 -13.98 10.33 3.90
C LYS A 200 -13.14 9.91 2.69
N MET A 201 -12.35 8.84 2.78
CA MET A 201 -11.61 8.31 1.62
C MET A 201 -12.52 7.74 0.53
N LEU A 202 -13.65 7.11 0.92
CA LEU A 202 -14.67 6.64 -0.01
C LEU A 202 -15.51 7.79 -0.61
N LEU A 203 -15.76 8.86 0.14
CA LEU A 203 -16.58 9.99 -0.32
C LEU A 203 -15.78 11.06 -1.09
N ASN A 204 -14.52 11.31 -0.75
CA ASN A 204 -13.68 12.31 -1.42
C ASN A 204 -13.05 11.80 -2.73
N GLY A 205 -13.26 10.54 -3.10
CA GLY A 205 -13.01 10.02 -4.46
C GLY A 205 -14.07 10.43 -5.49
N LYS A 206 -15.11 11.16 -5.07
CA LYS A 206 -16.06 11.87 -5.94
C LYS A 206 -15.76 13.36 -5.90
N GLY A 207 -14.76 13.77 -6.68
CA GLY A 207 -14.37 15.16 -6.91
C GLY A 207 -13.42 15.24 -8.10
#